data_AF-A0A956X2Q2-F1
#
_entry.id   AF-A0A956X2Q2-F1
#
_cell.length_a   1.000
_cell.length_b   1.000
_cell.length_c   1.000
_cell.angle_alpha   90.00
_cell.angle_beta   90.00
_cell.angle_gamma   90.00
#
_symmetry.space_group_name_H-M   'P 1'
#
loop_
_entity.id
_entity.type
_entity.pdbx_description
1 polymer ?
#
loop_
_entity_poly.entity_id
_entity_poly.type
_entity_poly.pdbx_seq_one_letter_code
_entity_poly.pdbx_strand_id
1 'polypeptide(L)'
;MESLTAFLPIDRRLALAAGRPLPDRVQGVALFADISGFTPLTAVLAQELGPHRGAEELTRQLNLVFADLIAQVHHYQGNVIGFSGDAITCW
;
A
#
# COMPACT_ATOMS: atom_id res chain seq x y z
N MET A 1 -15.38 -13.81 -0.46
CA MET A 1 -14.28 -14.16 0.47
C MET A 1 -13.04 -13.53 -0.11
N GLU A 2 -12.52 -12.45 0.48
CA GLU A 2 -11.27 -11.85 0.00
C GLU A 2 -10.14 -12.87 0.12
N SER A 3 -9.33 -12.98 -0.94
CA SER A 3 -8.22 -13.92 -0.96
C SER A 3 -7.08 -13.38 -0.10
N LEU A 4 -6.56 -14.18 0.83
CA LEU A 4 -5.38 -13.84 1.63
C LEU A 4 -4.17 -13.46 0.78
N THR A 5 -4.15 -13.85 -0.49
CA THR A 5 -3.13 -13.45 -1.46
C THR A 5 -3.08 -11.94 -1.72
N ALA A 6 -4.14 -11.18 -1.43
CA ALA A 6 -4.13 -9.72 -1.57
C ALA A 6 -3.14 -9.05 -0.59
N PHE A 7 -2.79 -9.72 0.51
CA PHE A 7 -1.88 -9.24 1.55
C PHE A 7 -0.43 -9.71 1.35
N LEU A 8 -0.13 -10.40 0.24
CA LEU A 8 1.22 -10.85 -0.11
C LEU A 8 1.70 -10.12 -1.37
N PRO A 9 2.94 -9.60 -1.39
CA PRO A 9 3.48 -8.99 -2.60
C PRO A 9 3.54 -10.01 -3.75
N ILE A 10 3.38 -9.53 -4.98
CA ILE A 10 3.17 -10.38 -6.16
C ILE A 10 4.34 -11.35 -6.37
N ASP A 11 5.58 -10.89 -6.23
CA ASP A 11 6.76 -11.75 -6.37
C ASP A 11 6.83 -12.88 -5.32
N ARG A 12 6.35 -12.67 -4.08
CA ARG A 12 6.22 -13.72 -3.05
C ARG A 12 5.18 -14.75 -3.48
N ARG A 13 4.03 -14.28 -3.96
CA ARG A 13 2.97 -15.18 -4.46
C ARG A 13 3.47 -16.04 -5.59
N LEU A 14 4.17 -15.43 -6.56
CA LEU A 14 4.77 -16.15 -7.69
C LEU A 14 5.83 -17.14 -7.22
N ALA A 15 6.66 -16.77 -6.24
CA ALA A 15 7.65 -17.66 -5.68
C ALA A 15 7.05 -18.87 -4.97
N LEU A 16 6.06 -18.64 -4.11
CA LEU A 16 5.32 -19.68 -3.42
C LEU A 16 4.59 -20.62 -4.40
N ALA A 17 3.91 -20.07 -5.41
CA ALA A 17 3.19 -20.85 -6.41
C ALA A 17 4.12 -21.72 -7.26
N ALA A 18 5.34 -21.26 -7.53
CA ALA A 18 6.34 -22.00 -8.28
C ALA A 18 7.23 -22.92 -7.41
N GLY A 19 7.04 -22.93 -6.07
CA GLY A 19 7.89 -23.69 -5.15
C GLY A 19 9.36 -23.24 -5.15
N ARG A 20 9.65 -21.99 -5.54
CA ARG A 20 11.01 -21.45 -5.60
C ARG A 20 11.32 -20.65 -4.33
N PRO A 21 12.56 -20.73 -3.79
CA PRO A 21 12.96 -19.85 -2.70
C PRO A 21 13.07 -18.40 -3.19
N LEU A 22 12.86 -17.46 -2.28
CA LEU A 22 13.27 -16.07 -2.49
C LEU A 22 14.74 -15.93 -2.06
N PRO A 23 15.57 -15.21 -2.82
CA PRO A 23 16.94 -14.95 -2.42
C PRO A 23 16.98 -14.04 -1.17
N ASP A 24 17.90 -14.33 -0.25
CA ASP A 24 18.08 -13.54 0.97
C ASP A 24 18.56 -12.10 0.69
N ARG A 25 19.20 -11.89 -0.47
CA ARG A 25 19.73 -10.58 -0.91
C ARG A 25 19.45 -10.39 -2.40
N VAL A 26 19.07 -9.17 -2.76
CA VAL A 26 18.82 -8.75 -4.15
C VAL A 26 19.45 -7.38 -4.39
N GLN A 27 19.65 -7.05 -5.66
CA GLN A 27 19.98 -5.69 -6.11
C GLN A 27 18.81 -5.18 -6.94
N GLY A 28 18.40 -3.93 -6.71
CA GLY A 28 17.25 -3.33 -7.36
C GLY A 28 17.05 -1.88 -6.95
N VAL A 29 15.91 -1.33 -7.32
CA VAL A 29 15.51 0.04 -6.99
C VAL A 29 14.35 -0.03 -6.01
N ALA A 30 14.40 0.74 -4.93
CA ALA A 30 13.28 0.89 -4.02
C ALA A 30 12.61 2.25 -4.24
N LEU A 31 11.28 2.25 -4.22
CA LEU A 31 10.44 3.43 -4.14
C LEU A 31 9.83 3.51 -2.75
N PHE A 32 9.97 4.66 -2.11
CA PHE A 32 9.26 5.00 -0.89
C PHE A 32 8.49 6.30 -1.16
N ALA A 33 7.17 6.28 -0.97
CA ALA A 33 6.32 7.43 -1.19
C ALA A 33 5.39 7.63 0.01
N ASP A 34 5.24 8.87 0.44
CA ASP A 34 4.43 9.28 1.59
C ASP A 34 3.41 10.35 1.17
N ILE A 35 2.18 10.26 1.67
CA ILE A 35 1.12 11.20 1.30
C ILE A 35 1.29 12.48 2.13
N SER A 36 1.84 13.50 1.49
CA SER A 36 1.99 14.82 2.09
C SER A 36 0.63 15.36 2.59
N GLY A 37 0.62 15.88 3.82
CA GLY A 37 -0.57 16.50 4.42
C GLY A 37 -1.56 15.53 5.06
N PHE A 38 -1.20 14.24 5.20
CA PHE A 38 -2.04 13.24 5.86
C PHE A 38 -2.43 13.60 7.31
N THR A 39 -1.48 14.07 8.12
CA THR A 39 -1.74 14.43 9.52
C THR A 39 -2.73 15.61 9.65
N PRO A 40 -2.55 16.74 8.93
CA PRO A 40 -3.57 17.79 8.87
C PRO A 40 -4.94 17.29 8.39
N LEU A 41 -4.98 16.48 7.33
CA LEU A 41 -6.23 15.93 6.80
C LEU A 41 -6.97 15.07 7.83
N THR A 42 -6.24 14.21 8.53
CA THR A 42 -6.76 13.35 9.59
C THR A 42 -7.39 14.17 10.72
N ALA A 43 -6.70 15.23 11.16
CA ALA A 43 -7.20 16.12 12.20
C ALA A 43 -8.48 16.85 11.79
N VAL A 44 -8.53 17.37 10.56
CA VAL A 44 -9.71 18.06 10.02
C VAL A 44 -10.91 17.10 9.91
N LEU A 45 -10.72 15.89 9.37
CA LEU A 45 -11.80 14.92 9.25
C LEU A 45 -12.34 14.47 10.61
N ALA A 46 -11.46 14.28 11.60
CA ALA A 46 -11.88 13.94 12.96
C ALA A 46 -12.68 15.07 13.62
N GLN A 47 -12.31 16.33 13.37
CA GLN A 47 -13.02 17.51 13.89
C GLN A 47 -14.39 17.69 13.24
N GLU A 48 -14.46 17.61 11.92
CA GLU A 48 -15.67 17.92 11.15
C GLU A 48 -16.71 16.79 11.17
N LEU A 49 -16.25 15.53 11.13
CA LEU A 49 -17.13 14.36 10.99
C LEU A 49 -17.25 13.54 12.28
N GLY A 50 -16.44 13.85 13.29
CA GLY A 50 -16.27 13.03 14.49
C GLY A 50 -15.38 11.81 14.23
N PRO A 51 -14.98 11.09 15.30
CA PRO A 51 -13.93 10.07 15.23
C PRO A 51 -14.28 8.88 14.32
N HIS A 52 -15.53 8.42 14.33
CA HIS A 52 -15.93 7.25 13.53
C HIS A 52 -16.02 7.58 12.04
N ARG A 53 -16.83 8.57 11.68
CA ARG A 53 -17.03 8.96 10.28
C ARG A 53 -15.78 9.60 9.67
N GLY A 54 -14.97 10.30 10.47
CA GLY A 54 -13.68 10.83 10.05
C GLY A 54 -12.70 9.72 9.66
N ALA A 55 -12.63 8.63 10.43
CA ALA A 55 -11.79 7.47 10.11
C ALA A 55 -12.27 6.72 8.87
N GLU A 56 -13.59 6.58 8.68
CA GLU A 56 -14.17 5.98 7.47
C GLU A 56 -13.82 6.79 6.22
N GLU A 57 -14.00 8.12 6.27
CA GLU A 57 -13.67 8.99 5.14
C GLU A 57 -12.16 9.03 4.87
N LEU A 58 -11.33 9.05 5.91
CA LEU A 58 -9.87 8.97 5.77
C LEU A 58 -9.46 7.68 5.05
N THR A 59 -10.01 6.55 5.48
CA THR A 59 -9.75 5.24 4.87
C THR A 59 -10.17 5.22 3.41
N ARG A 60 -11.33 5.82 3.09
CA ARG A 60 -11.83 5.93 1.71
C ARG A 60 -10.86 6.71 0.82
N GLN A 61 -10.38 7.86 1.30
CA GLN A 61 -9.44 8.71 0.55
C GLN A 61 -8.09 8.04 0.35
N LEU A 62 -7.53 7.41 1.41
CA LEU A 62 -6.30 6.63 1.31
C LEU A 62 -6.41 5.51 0.28
N ASN A 63 -7.51 4.76 0.30
CA ASN A 63 -7.72 3.66 -0.64
C ASN A 63 -7.78 4.12 -2.10
N LEU A 64 -8.34 5.31 -2.38
CA LEU A 64 -8.34 5.87 -3.74
C LEU A 64 -6.92 6.19 -4.21
N VAL A 65 -6.16 6.92 -3.39
CA VAL A 65 -4.77 7.28 -3.71
C VAL A 65 -3.89 6.04 -3.88
N PHE A 66 -3.98 5.10 -2.93
CA PHE A 66 -3.20 3.87 -3.01
C PHE A 66 -3.62 2.99 -4.19
N ALA A 67 -4.90 2.90 -4.54
CA ALA A 67 -5.32 2.14 -5.71
C ALA A 67 -4.62 2.63 -6.99
N ASP A 68 -4.54 3.94 -7.19
CA ASP A 68 -3.87 4.54 -8.34
C ASP A 68 -2.36 4.31 -8.32
N LEU A 69 -1.71 4.48 -7.15
CA LEU A 69 -0.27 4.22 -6.99
C LEU A 69 0.08 2.75 -7.23
N ILE A 70 -0.70 1.84 -6.63
CA ILE A 70 -0.54 0.38 -6.81
C ILE A 70 -0.69 0.02 -8.29
N ALA A 71 -1.68 0.58 -8.99
CA ALA A 71 -1.87 0.34 -10.41
C ALA A 71 -0.66 0.77 -11.24
N GLN A 72 -0.06 1.93 -10.93
CA GLN A 72 1.16 2.39 -11.61
C GLN A 72 2.37 1.50 -11.30
N VAL A 73 2.59 1.15 -10.04
CA VAL A 73 3.69 0.23 -9.64
C VAL A 73 3.59 -1.08 -10.41
N HIS A 74 2.40 -1.69 -10.44
CA HIS A 74 2.17 -2.93 -11.18
C HIS A 74 2.30 -2.75 -12.70
N HIS A 75 1.90 -1.60 -13.26
CA HIS A 75 2.08 -1.29 -14.68
C HIS A 75 3.56 -1.33 -15.09
N TYR A 76 4.45 -0.82 -14.23
CA TYR A 76 5.90 -0.90 -14.41
C TYR A 76 6.53 -2.20 -13.89
N GLN A 77 5.72 -3.23 -13.62
CA GLN A 77 6.14 -4.54 -13.13
C GLN A 77 6.84 -4.53 -11.75
N GLY A 78 6.67 -3.44 -10.99
CA GLY A 78 7.09 -3.35 -9.60
C GLY A 78 6.15 -4.11 -8.67
N ASN A 79 6.57 -4.26 -7.42
CA ASN A 79 5.88 -4.96 -6.36
C ASN A 79 5.60 -4.01 -5.20
N VAL A 80 4.36 -4.04 -4.71
CA VAL A 80 3.96 -3.34 -3.48
C VAL A 80 4.23 -4.23 -2.29
N ILE A 81 4.98 -3.71 -1.33
CA ILE A 81 5.61 -4.53 -0.29
C ILE A 81 4.92 -4.37 1.04
N GLY A 82 4.53 -3.14 1.34
CA GLY A 82 3.85 -2.81 2.57
C GLY A 82 3.47 -1.35 2.61
N PHE A 83 2.60 -1.07 3.56
CA PHE A 83 2.12 0.26 3.89
C PHE A 83 2.53 0.58 5.33
N SER A 84 2.87 1.83 5.59
CA SER A 84 3.16 2.33 6.94
C SER A 84 2.39 3.62 7.15
N GLY A 85 1.16 3.49 7.66
CA GLY A 85 0.22 4.61 7.72
C GLY A 85 -0.14 5.09 6.31
N ASP A 86 0.31 6.29 5.99
CA ASP A 86 0.15 7.03 4.75
C ASP A 86 1.29 6.82 3.73
N ALA A 87 2.30 6.03 4.10
CA ALA A 87 3.39 5.68 3.22
C ALA A 87 3.25 4.31 2.57
N ILE A 88 3.81 4.17 1.36
CA ILE A 88 3.91 2.93 0.58
C ILE A 88 5.37 2.65 0.22
N THR A 89 5.77 1.38 0.36
CA THR A 89 7.09 0.89 -0.05
C THR A 89 6.96 -0.09 -1.22
N CYS A 90 7.75 0.11 -2.27
CA CYS A 90 7.76 -0.71 -3.48
C CYS A 90 9.18 -0.99 -4.00
N TRP A 91 9.33 -2.01 -4.85
CA TRP A 91 10.51 -2.22 -5.70
C TRP A 91 10.19 -3.04 -6.95
#